data_AF-A0A9D4IWC2-F1
#
_entry.id   AF-A0A9D4IWC2-F1
#
_cell.length_a   1.000
_cell.length_b   1.000
_cell.length_c   1.000
_cell.angle_alpha   90.00
_cell.angle_beta   90.00
_cell.angle_gamma   90.00
#
_symmetry.space_group_name_H-M   'P 1'
#
loop_
_entity.id
_entity.type
_entity.pdbx_description
1 polymer ?
#
loop_
_entity_poly.entity_id
_entity_poly.type
_entity_poly.pdbx_seq_one_letter_code
_entity_poly.pdbx_strand_id
1 'polypeptide(L)'
;MPDITQIAAVHMKTGIKFSTYVKTTVPISSEAQKVIRLSVDDHGIMRVNGGSVDSVSIKTSLHECMMWLAKFPRAIFDDAGTASSKV
;
A
#
# COMPACT_ATOMS: atom_id res chain seq x y z
N MET A 1 3.79 14.86 9.34
CA MET A 1 3.53 13.48 9.77
C MET A 1 3.42 12.63 8.51
N PRO A 2 4.17 11.54 8.35
CA PRO A 2 4.04 10.67 7.18
C PRO A 2 2.77 9.81 7.29
N ASP A 3 2.02 9.72 6.19
CA ASP A 3 0.85 8.85 6.07
C ASP A 3 1.14 7.76 5.01
N ILE A 4 0.66 6.55 5.27
CA ILE A 4 0.65 5.46 4.29
C ILE A 4 -0.59 5.65 3.41
N THR A 5 -0.40 5.70 2.09
CA THR A 5 -1.49 5.88 1.11
C THR A 5 -1.89 4.58 0.42
N GLN A 6 -1.02 3.58 0.40
CA GLN A 6 -1.27 2.27 -0.21
C GLN A 6 -0.39 1.20 0.46
N ILE A 7 -0.94 0.01 0.62
CA ILE A 7 -0.17 -1.20 0.91
C ILE A 7 -0.30 -2.13 -0.30
N ALA A 8 0.83 -2.51 -0.87
CA ALA A 8 0.88 -3.41 -2.01
C ALA A 8 1.94 -4.50 -1.81
N ALA A 9 1.62 -5.72 -2.22
CA ALA A 9 2.50 -6.86 -2.17
C ALA A 9 2.26 -7.79 -3.36
N VAL A 10 3.28 -8.56 -3.73
CA VAL A 10 3.19 -9.58 -4.78
C VAL A 10 3.93 -10.83 -4.36
N HIS A 11 3.31 -11.99 -4.57
CA HIS A 11 3.99 -13.26 -4.41
C HIS A 11 4.80 -13.55 -5.67
N MET A 12 6.12 -13.35 -5.59
CA MET A 12 7.02 -13.33 -6.76
C MET A 12 6.94 -14.59 -7.64
N LYS A 13 6.64 -15.77 -7.07
CA LYS A 13 6.57 -17.03 -7.83
C LYS A 13 5.26 -17.21 -8.59
N THR A 14 4.14 -16.78 -8.02
CA THR A 14 2.81 -17.02 -8.61
C THR A 14 2.20 -15.76 -9.22
N GLY A 15 2.78 -14.60 -8.97
CA GLY A 15 2.26 -13.31 -9.42
C GLY A 15 0.97 -12.88 -8.72
N ILE A 16 0.49 -13.61 -7.69
CA ILE A 16 -0.69 -13.20 -6.90
C ILE A 16 -0.37 -11.87 -6.21
N LYS A 17 -1.31 -10.93 -6.26
CA LYS A 17 -1.13 -9.57 -5.75
C LYS A 17 -2.06 -9.29 -4.57
N PHE A 18 -1.63 -8.36 -3.74
CA PHE A 18 -2.42 -7.63 -2.77
C PHE A 18 -2.22 -6.14 -3.03
N SER A 19 -3.28 -5.35 -3.01
CA SER A 19 -3.21 -3.91 -3.15
C SER A 19 -4.45 -3.29 -2.53
N THR A 20 -4.24 -2.47 -1.51
CA THR A 20 -5.30 -1.74 -0.82
C THR A 20 -4.87 -0.30 -0.61
N TYR A 21 -5.73 0.65 -0.95
CA TYR A 21 -5.51 2.07 -0.68
C TYR A 21 -5.97 2.42 0.73
N VAL A 22 -5.22 3.31 1.36
CA VAL A 22 -5.40 3.70 2.77
C VAL A 22 -5.89 5.13 2.83
N LYS A 23 -7.01 5.35 3.51
CA LYS A 23 -7.54 6.70 3.77
C LYS A 23 -6.52 7.52 4.55
N THR A 24 -6.16 8.69 4.01
CA THR A 24 -5.34 9.66 4.72
C THR A 24 -6.23 10.59 5.54
N THR A 25 -5.75 11.01 6.71
CA THR A 25 -6.45 12.00 7.55
C THR A 25 -5.96 13.42 7.29
N VAL A 26 -4.81 13.56 6.63
CA VAL A 26 -4.28 14.85 6.18
C VAL A 26 -4.34 15.00 4.65
N PRO A 27 -4.47 16.23 4.15
CA PRO A 27 -4.34 16.51 2.72
C PRO A 27 -2.96 16.09 2.20
N ILE A 28 -2.94 15.44 1.04
CA ILE A 28 -1.71 15.04 0.38
C ILE A 28 -1.12 16.25 -0.35
N SER A 29 0.14 16.58 -0.08
CA SER A 29 0.82 17.71 -0.71
C SER A 29 0.90 17.56 -2.23
N SER A 30 0.88 18.68 -2.96
CA SER A 30 0.88 18.67 -4.42
C SER A 30 2.09 17.92 -5.02
N GLU A 31 3.23 17.96 -4.34
CA GLU A 31 4.46 17.26 -4.66
C GLU A 31 4.28 15.74 -4.52
N ALA A 32 3.69 15.28 -3.41
CA ALA A 32 3.40 13.87 -3.21
C ALA A 32 2.40 13.39 -4.26
N GLN A 33 1.34 14.16 -4.53
CA GLN A 33 0.35 13.80 -5.55
C GLN A 33 0.98 13.55 -6.94
N LYS A 34 2.00 14.33 -7.33
CA LYS A 34 2.74 14.12 -8.59
C LYS A 34 3.54 12.82 -8.59
N VAL A 35 4.15 12.46 -7.46
CA VAL A 35 4.99 11.27 -7.32
C VAL A 35 4.15 9.99 -7.30
N ILE A 36 3.14 9.95 -6.43
CA ILE A 36 2.30 8.75 -6.24
C ILE A 36 1.07 8.72 -7.17
N ARG A 37 0.87 9.77 -7.98
CA ARG A 37 -0.27 9.95 -8.91
C ARG A 37 -1.62 9.77 -8.23
N LEU A 38 -1.69 10.25 -7.01
CA LEU A 38 -2.83 10.06 -6.12
C LEU A 38 -3.30 11.42 -5.61
N SER A 39 -4.61 11.64 -5.61
CA SER A 39 -5.23 12.81 -5.00
C SER A 39 -6.42 12.41 -4.14
N VAL A 40 -6.81 13.30 -3.23
CA VAL A 40 -8.06 13.21 -2.46
C VAL A 40 -8.84 14.47 -2.78
N ASP A 41 -10.09 14.32 -3.19
CA ASP A 41 -10.96 15.47 -3.47
C ASP A 41 -11.61 16.03 -2.19
N ASP A 42 -12.34 17.13 -2.34
CA ASP A 42 -12.98 17.83 -1.22
C ASP A 42 -14.07 16.99 -0.51
N HIS A 43 -14.50 15.88 -1.12
CA HIS A 43 -15.45 14.94 -0.54
C HIS A 43 -14.75 13.75 0.15
N GLY A 44 -13.42 13.75 0.19
CA GLY A 44 -12.62 12.66 0.75
C GLY A 44 -12.51 11.45 -0.18
N ILE A 45 -12.86 11.58 -1.47
CA ILE A 45 -12.74 10.49 -2.44
C ILE A 45 -11.30 10.45 -2.95
N MET A 46 -10.71 9.27 -2.83
CA MET A 46 -9.35 8.99 -3.30
C MET A 46 -9.37 8.68 -4.81
N ARG A 47 -8.47 9.32 -5.56
CA ARG A 47 -8.31 9.11 -7.00
C ARG A 47 -6.88 8.75 -7.33
N VAL A 48 -6.69 7.74 -8.17
CA VAL A 48 -5.38 7.30 -8.66
C VAL A 48 -5.39 7.31 -10.17
N ASN A 49 -4.44 8.03 -10.77
CA ASN A 49 -4.42 8.29 -12.22
C ASN A 49 -5.76 8.83 -12.76
N GLY A 50 -6.48 9.63 -11.96
CA GLY A 50 -7.78 10.21 -12.31
C GLY A 50 -9.00 9.28 -12.12
N GLY A 51 -8.79 7.99 -11.84
CA GLY A 51 -9.87 7.05 -11.51
C GLY A 51 -10.16 7.01 -10.01
N SER A 52 -11.43 6.97 -9.62
CA SER A 52 -11.82 6.77 -8.21
C SER A 52 -11.39 5.38 -7.74
N VAL A 53 -10.87 5.29 -6.52
CA VAL A 53 -10.51 4.03 -5.88
C VAL A 53 -11.14 3.91 -4.51
N ASP A 54 -11.54 2.69 -4.15
CA ASP A 54 -11.95 2.40 -2.79
C ASP A 54 -10.74 2.47 -1.85
N SER A 55 -10.97 3.02 -0.67
CA SER A 55 -9.96 3.13 0.38
C SER A 55 -10.53 2.72 1.73
N VAL A 56 -9.68 2.15 2.57
CA VAL A 56 -10.04 1.67 3.91
C VAL A 56 -9.16 2.33 4.97
N SER A 57 -9.50 2.12 6.25
CA SER A 57 -8.64 2.58 7.34
C SER A 57 -7.29 1.84 7.32
N ILE A 58 -6.23 2.47 7.83
CA ILE A 58 -4.92 1.81 7.95
C ILE A 58 -5.00 0.50 8.75
N LYS A 59 -5.83 0.46 9.80
CA LYS A 59 -6.04 -0.74 10.62
C LYS A 59 -6.65 -1.88 9.79
N THR A 60 -7.65 -1.58 8.98
CA THR A 60 -8.28 -2.55 8.07
C THR A 60 -7.29 -3.04 7.03
N SER A 61 -6.56 -2.12 6.38
CA SER A 61 -5.59 -2.47 5.33
C SER A 61 -4.46 -3.36 5.86
N LEU A 62 -3.95 -3.10 7.08
CA LEU A 62 -2.93 -3.92 7.71
C LEU A 62 -3.48 -5.32 8.05
N HIS A 63 -4.69 -5.40 8.61
CA HIS A 63 -5.34 -6.68 8.90
C HIS A 63 -5.52 -7.52 7.64
N GLU A 64 -6.04 -6.93 6.55
CA GLU A 64 -6.20 -7.61 5.26
C GLU A 64 -4.86 -8.07 4.66
N CYS A 65 -3.82 -7.23 4.77
CA CYS A 65 -2.47 -7.59 4.33
C CYS A 65 -1.94 -8.80 5.10
N MET A 66 -2.08 -8.83 6.43
CA MET A 66 -1.65 -9.95 7.26
C MET A 66 -2.44 -11.23 6.93
N MET A 67 -3.75 -11.12 6.69
CA MET A 67 -4.58 -12.24 6.24
C MET A 67 -4.18 -12.75 4.86
N TRP A 68 -3.77 -11.85 3.95
CA TRP A 68 -3.23 -12.22 2.65
C TRP A 68 -1.89 -12.95 2.81
N LEU A 69 -0.97 -12.42 3.63
CA LEU A 69 0.34 -13.02 3.92
C LEU A 69 0.22 -14.41 4.57
N ALA A 70 -0.77 -14.61 5.44
CA ALA A 70 -1.02 -15.90 6.10
C ALA A 70 -1.33 -17.05 5.12
N LYS A 71 -1.70 -16.75 3.87
CA LYS A 71 -1.89 -17.75 2.81
C LYS A 71 -0.57 -18.31 2.28
N PHE A 72 0.56 -17.69 2.61
CA PHE A 72 1.88 -18.05 2.12
C PHE A 72 2.76 -18.57 3.28
N PRO A 73 3.20 -19.83 3.26
CA PRO A 73 3.97 -20.44 4.35
C PRO A 73 5.39 -19.87 4.55
N ARG A 74 5.79 -18.85 3.77
CA ARG A 74 7.14 -18.26 3.78
C ARG A 74 7.14 -16.74 3.68
N ALA A 75 6.15 -16.06 4.27
CA ALA A 75 6.31 -14.64 4.53
C ALA A 75 7.43 -14.47 5.56
N ILE A 76 8.63 -14.10 5.10
CA ILE A 76 9.78 -13.85 5.98
C ILE A 76 9.68 -12.39 6.44
N PHE A 77 9.48 -12.19 7.73
CA PHE A 77 9.76 -10.91 8.38
C PHE A 77 11.27 -10.90 8.62
N ASP A 78 12.03 -10.33 7.69
CA ASP A 78 13.47 -10.16 7.87
C ASP A 78 13.66 -8.87 8.68
N ASP A 79 14.05 -9.00 9.95
CA ASP A 79 14.31 -7.87 10.85
C ASP A 79 15.64 -7.15 10.54
N ALA A 80 16.36 -7.58 9.50
CA ALA A 80 17.60 -6.97 9.07
C ALA A 80 17.59 -6.79 7.55
N GLY A 81 18.08 -5.63 7.10
CA GLY A 81 18.43 -5.39 5.70
C GLY A 81 19.56 -6.32 5.27
N THR A 82 19.25 -7.58 4.99
CA THR A 82 20.16 -8.47 4.29
C THR A 82 19.87 -8.33 2.81
N ALA A 83 20.45 -7.28 2.22
CA ALA A 83 20.69 -7.26 0.80
C ALA A 83 21.50 -8.52 0.47
N SER A 84 20.82 -9.55 -0.03
CA SER A 84 21.47 -10.71 -0.63
C SER A 84 22.10 -10.25 -1.93
N SER A 85 23.31 -9.72 -1.81
CA SER A 85 24.23 -9.48 -2.91
C SER A 85 24.87 -10.82 -3.29
N LYS A 86 24.54 -11.27 -4.50
CA LYS A 86 25.31 -12.12 -5.42
C LYS A 86 25.88 -13.46 -4.90
N VAL A 87 25.58 -14.53 -5.63
CA VAL A 87 26.46 -15.04 -6.72
C VAL A 87 25.60 -15.39 -7.91
#